data_AF-A0A2N2L901-F1
#
_entry.id   AF-A0A2N2L901-F1
#
_cell.length_a   1.000
_cell.length_b   1.000
_cell.length_c   1.000
_cell.angle_alpha   90.00
_cell.angle_beta   90.00
_cell.angle_gamma   90.00
#
_symmetry.space_group_name_H-M   'P 1'
#
loop_
_entity.id
_entity.type
_entity.pdbx_description
1 polymer ?
#
loop_
_entity_poly.entity_id
_entity_poly.type
_entity_poly.pdbx_seq_one_letter_code
_entity_poly.pdbx_strand_id
1 'polypeptide(L)'
;MIMTIQEFNEILDFAVQREQEAVSFYRDLQNQVKFQDQIQMLKELEAMEMGHIVVIESIRKKGVVETDIRNVPNMKISEYLTVDVDTLDLSYQNVLIKAMKREEAATKLYTEMSIKFGDNELSLLFRKLASEEAQHKLHFEKIYDEWINKGN
;
A
#
# COMPACT_ATOMS: atom_id res chain seq x y z
N MET A 1 18.42 3.11 22.46
CA MET A 1 19.65 2.92 21.67
C MET A 1 19.57 3.85 20.48
N ILE A 2 20.69 4.46 20.10
CA ILE A 2 20.80 5.22 18.86
C ILE A 2 20.93 4.19 17.74
N MET A 3 20.08 4.29 16.72
CA MET A 3 20.10 3.40 15.56
C MET A 3 21.36 3.65 14.73
N THR A 4 21.97 2.57 14.26
CA THR A 4 23.13 2.64 13.36
C THR A 4 22.70 2.89 11.91
N ILE A 5 23.61 3.41 11.09
CA ILE A 5 23.38 3.57 9.64
C ILE A 5 23.06 2.23 8.97
N GLN A 6 23.66 1.14 9.46
CA GLN A 6 23.42 -0.21 8.95
C GLN A 6 21.98 -0.66 9.23
N GLU A 7 21.53 -0.57 10.49
CA GLU A 7 20.14 -0.89 10.87
C GLU A 7 19.13 -0.02 10.10
N PHE A 8 19.44 1.27 9.90
CA PHE A 8 18.62 2.17 9.10
C PHE A 8 18.47 1.67 7.65
N ASN A 9 19.58 1.33 7.00
CA ASN A 9 19.56 0.82 5.62
C ASN A 9 18.82 -0.52 5.50
N GLU A 10 18.97 -1.43 6.47
CA GLU A 10 18.26 -2.71 6.49
C GLU A 10 16.74 -2.52 6.57
N ILE A 11 16.29 -1.51 7.32
CA ILE A 11 14.87 -1.16 7.43
C ILE A 11 14.35 -0.58 6.09
N LEU A 12 15.14 0.25 5.41
CA LEU A 12 14.79 0.74 4.08
C LEU A 12 14.76 -0.38 3.04
N ASP A 13 15.74 -1.29 3.09
CA ASP A 13 15.78 -2.46 2.21
C ASP A 13 14.56 -3.35 2.42
N PHE A 14 14.14 -3.56 3.68
CA PHE A 14 12.90 -4.25 3.99
C PHE A 14 11.67 -3.57 3.36
N ALA A 15 11.54 -2.24 3.51
CA ALA A 15 10.43 -1.50 2.91
C ALA A 15 10.44 -1.62 1.38
N VAL A 16 11.60 -1.41 0.73
CA VAL A 16 11.76 -1.56 -0.73
C VAL A 16 11.37 -2.96 -1.20
N GLN A 17 11.80 -4.00 -0.49
CA GLN A 17 11.45 -5.37 -0.84
C GLN A 17 9.92 -5.59 -0.80
N ARG A 18 9.23 -5.05 0.20
CA ARG A 18 7.77 -5.14 0.32
C ARG A 18 7.05 -4.47 -0.85
N GLU A 19 7.53 -3.31 -1.28
CA GLU A 19 7.01 -2.62 -2.46
C GLU A 19 7.30 -3.40 -3.76
N GLN A 20 8.49 -3.98 -3.91
CA GLN A 20 8.84 -4.81 -5.06
C GLN A 20 7.97 -6.07 -5.17
N GLU A 21 7.64 -6.68 -4.03
CA GLU A 21 6.69 -7.80 -3.96
C GLU A 21 5.28 -7.36 -4.38
N ALA A 22 4.86 -6.12 -4.08
CA ALA A 22 3.58 -5.56 -4.52
C ALA A 22 3.56 -5.27 -6.02
N VAL A 23 4.61 -4.61 -6.55
CA VAL A 23 4.81 -4.41 -7.98
C VAL A 23 4.73 -5.73 -8.74
N SER A 24 5.45 -6.75 -8.27
CA SER A 24 5.46 -8.07 -8.91
C SER A 24 4.08 -8.72 -8.86
N PHE A 25 3.41 -8.68 -7.71
CA PHE A 25 2.05 -9.19 -7.55
C PHE A 25 1.07 -8.54 -8.53
N TYR A 26 1.05 -7.21 -8.64
CA TYR A 26 0.14 -6.52 -9.55
C TYR A 26 0.48 -6.78 -11.01
N ARG A 27 1.77 -6.87 -11.36
CA ARG A 27 2.21 -7.24 -12.71
C ARG A 27 1.80 -8.66 -13.08
N ASP A 28 1.93 -9.60 -12.15
CA ASP A 28 1.50 -10.99 -12.37
C ASP A 28 -0.02 -11.09 -12.52
N LEU A 29 -0.78 -10.30 -11.76
CA LEU A 29 -2.24 -10.22 -11.92
C LEU A 29 -2.64 -9.66 -13.28
N GLN A 30 -1.93 -8.66 -13.82
CA GLN A 30 -2.21 -8.09 -15.14
C GLN A 30 -2.15 -9.16 -16.25
N ASN A 31 -1.28 -10.16 -16.10
CA ASN A 31 -1.13 -11.26 -17.06
C ASN A 31 -2.24 -12.32 -16.95
N GLN A 32 -3.01 -12.32 -15.86
CA GLN A 32 -4.04 -13.33 -15.57
C GLN A 32 -5.47 -12.83 -15.80
N VAL A 33 -5.70 -11.51 -15.65
CA VAL A 33 -6.99 -10.88 -15.91
C VAL A 33 -7.30 -10.81 -17.41
N LYS A 34 -8.59 -10.84 -17.76
CA LYS A 34 -9.04 -10.87 -19.17
C LYS A 34 -9.62 -9.53 -19.66
N PHE A 35 -10.07 -8.70 -18.73
CA PHE A 35 -10.80 -7.47 -19.04
C PHE A 35 -9.87 -6.25 -18.98
N GLN A 36 -10.00 -5.34 -19.95
CA GLN A 36 -9.12 -4.17 -20.05
C GLN A 36 -9.21 -3.26 -18.83
N ASP A 37 -10.40 -3.08 -18.26
CA ASP A 37 -10.60 -2.24 -17.07
C ASP A 37 -9.84 -2.79 -15.85
N GLN A 38 -9.79 -4.12 -15.70
CA GLN A 38 -8.99 -4.76 -14.65
C GLN A 38 -7.49 -4.55 -14.86
N ILE A 39 -7.02 -4.68 -16.11
CA ILE A 39 -5.61 -4.45 -16.45
C ILE A 39 -5.21 -3.02 -16.15
N GLN A 40 -6.06 -2.05 -16.49
CA GLN A 40 -5.78 -0.64 -16.28
C GLN A 40 -5.67 -0.31 -14.78
N MET A 41 -6.62 -0.80 -13.96
CA MET A 41 -6.57 -0.65 -12.51
C MET A 41 -5.31 -1.27 -11.90
N LEU A 42 -4.92 -2.48 -12.36
CA LEU A 42 -3.72 -3.15 -11.87
C LEU A 42 -2.41 -2.44 -12.30
N LYS A 43 -2.40 -1.73 -13.43
CA LYS A 43 -1.27 -0.88 -13.84
C LYS A 43 -1.14 0.36 -12.97
N GLU A 44 -2.26 0.96 -12.59
CA GLU A 44 -2.27 2.10 -11.68
C GLU A 44 -1.72 1.69 -10.32
N LEU A 45 -2.14 0.53 -9.82
CA LEU A 45 -1.58 -0.10 -8.63
C LEU A 45 -0.07 -0.34 -8.73
N GLU A 46 0.39 -0.99 -9.79
CA GLU A 46 1.83 -1.19 -10.03
C GLU A 46 2.61 0.14 -9.99
N ALA A 47 2.07 1.19 -10.61
CA ALA A 47 2.70 2.50 -10.68
C ALA A 47 2.76 3.20 -9.31
N MET A 48 1.75 3.03 -8.45
CA MET A 48 1.74 3.55 -7.09
C MET A 48 2.90 2.95 -6.27
N GLU A 49 3.04 1.63 -6.29
CA GLU A 49 4.10 0.92 -5.53
C GLU A 49 5.51 1.26 -6.04
N MET A 50 5.66 1.42 -7.37
CA MET A 50 6.91 1.93 -7.94
C MET A 50 7.24 3.34 -7.43
N GLY A 51 6.22 4.18 -7.20
CA GLY A 51 6.36 5.50 -6.59
C GLY A 51 6.91 5.42 -5.17
N HIS A 52 6.44 4.48 -4.34
CA HIS A 52 6.95 4.26 -2.99
C HIS A 52 8.43 3.87 -2.98
N ILE A 53 8.86 2.97 -3.88
CA ILE A 53 10.27 2.60 -4.02
C ILE A 53 11.13 3.85 -4.26
N VAL A 54 10.70 4.75 -5.16
CA VAL A 54 11.42 6.00 -5.45
C VAL A 54 11.50 6.90 -4.22
N VAL A 55 10.41 7.02 -3.46
CA VAL A 55 10.36 7.80 -2.21
C VAL A 55 11.34 7.23 -1.18
N ILE A 56 11.31 5.93 -0.94
CA ILE A 56 12.17 5.24 0.04
C ILE A 56 13.65 5.41 -0.35
N GLU A 57 13.99 5.24 -1.63
CA GLU A 57 15.35 5.45 -2.15
C GLU A 57 15.80 6.91 -2.11
N SER A 58 14.88 7.86 -2.23
CA SER A 58 15.19 9.28 -2.04
C SER A 58 15.54 9.58 -0.59
N ILE A 59 14.81 8.98 0.36
CA ILE A 59 15.05 9.13 1.80
C ILE A 59 16.42 8.59 2.18
N ARG A 60 16.82 7.43 1.63
CA ARG A 60 18.18 6.87 1.79
C ARG A 60 19.28 7.90 1.46
N LYS A 61 19.04 8.79 0.50
CA LYS A 61 20.03 9.76 -0.01
C LYS A 61 19.95 11.14 0.62
N LYS A 62 18.74 11.60 0.96
CA LYS A 62 18.45 13.01 1.29
C LYS A 62 17.86 13.20 2.68
N GLY A 63 17.46 12.12 3.34
CA GLY A 63 16.65 12.15 4.55
C GLY A 63 15.18 12.46 4.29
N VAL A 64 14.37 12.45 5.35
CA VAL A 64 12.92 12.67 5.32
C VAL A 64 12.60 14.14 5.61
N VAL A 65 11.69 14.71 4.81
CA VAL A 65 11.10 16.02 5.07
C VAL A 65 9.70 15.80 5.62
N GLU A 66 9.33 16.51 6.70
CA GLU A 66 8.06 16.35 7.43
C GLU A 66 6.81 16.77 6.63
N THR A 67 6.99 17.25 5.41
CA THR A 67 5.91 17.65 4.52
C THR A 67 5.24 16.42 3.88
N ASP A 68 3.91 16.39 3.88
CA ASP A 68 3.00 15.45 3.18
C ASP A 68 2.34 14.30 3.97
N ILE A 69 2.45 14.23 5.31
CA ILE A 69 1.62 13.27 6.08
C ILE A 69 0.20 13.80 6.20
N ARG A 70 -0.75 13.14 5.52
CA ARG A 70 -2.17 13.51 5.53
C ARG A 70 -2.96 12.66 6.52
N ASN A 71 -3.96 13.27 7.15
CA ASN A 71 -4.98 12.51 7.86
C ASN A 71 -6.00 11.98 6.84
N VAL A 72 -6.15 10.67 6.76
CA VAL A 72 -6.97 9.99 5.76
C VAL A 72 -8.22 9.43 6.42
N PRO A 73 -9.43 9.82 5.98
CA PRO A 73 -10.66 9.18 6.45
C PRO A 73 -10.68 7.69 6.12
N ASN A 74 -11.11 6.86 7.06
CA ASN A 74 -11.19 5.41 6.87
C ASN A 74 -12.67 4.99 6.71
N MET A 75 -13.05 4.44 5.55
CA MET A 75 -14.42 3.96 5.31
C MET A 75 -14.67 2.59 5.93
N LYS A 76 -13.61 1.84 6.27
CA LYS A 76 -13.63 0.54 6.94
C LYS A 76 -14.35 -0.57 6.17
N ILE A 77 -14.63 -0.39 4.88
CA ILE A 77 -15.29 -1.41 4.06
C ILE A 77 -14.47 -2.70 4.08
N SER A 78 -13.16 -2.58 3.87
CA SER A 78 -12.28 -3.75 3.84
C SER A 78 -12.26 -4.49 5.18
N GLU A 79 -12.33 -3.78 6.31
CA GLU A 79 -12.26 -4.35 7.66
C GLU A 79 -13.43 -5.28 7.97
N TYR A 80 -14.60 -5.05 7.36
CA TYR A 80 -15.79 -5.89 7.54
C TYR A 80 -15.85 -7.08 6.59
N LEU A 81 -15.00 -7.14 5.56
CA LEU A 81 -14.90 -8.29 4.67
C LEU A 81 -14.07 -9.39 5.34
N THR A 82 -14.70 -10.51 5.64
CA THR A 82 -14.06 -11.69 6.27
C THR A 82 -13.56 -12.73 5.26
N VAL A 83 -13.46 -12.33 3.99
CA VAL A 83 -13.07 -13.22 2.90
C VAL A 83 -11.57 -13.55 2.96
N ASP A 84 -11.24 -14.79 2.64
CA ASP A 84 -9.86 -15.21 2.44
C ASP A 84 -9.41 -14.76 1.04
N VAL A 85 -8.54 -13.75 1.01
CA VAL A 85 -8.04 -13.13 -0.22
C VAL A 85 -7.35 -14.13 -1.14
N ASP A 86 -6.76 -15.21 -0.62
CA ASP A 86 -6.04 -16.19 -1.44
C ASP A 86 -7.00 -17.10 -2.22
N THR A 87 -8.24 -17.23 -1.74
CA THR A 87 -9.28 -18.04 -2.38
C THR A 87 -10.07 -17.31 -3.46
N LEU A 88 -9.96 -15.97 -3.49
CA LEU A 88 -10.73 -15.14 -4.41
C LEU A 88 -10.25 -15.30 -5.86
N ASP A 89 -11.21 -15.38 -6.78
CA ASP A 89 -10.93 -15.34 -8.21
C ASP A 89 -10.49 -13.94 -8.69
N LEU A 90 -10.30 -13.79 -10.01
CA LEU A 90 -9.88 -12.54 -10.64
C LEU A 90 -11.04 -11.75 -11.26
N SER A 91 -12.26 -11.92 -10.74
CA SER A 91 -13.35 -11.00 -11.04
C SER A 91 -13.00 -9.58 -10.57
N TYR A 92 -13.60 -8.57 -11.20
CA TYR A 92 -13.25 -7.17 -10.93
C TYR A 92 -13.45 -6.81 -9.44
N GLN A 93 -14.58 -7.24 -8.87
CA GLN A 93 -14.89 -7.09 -7.45
C GLN A 93 -13.82 -7.75 -6.56
N ASN A 94 -13.42 -8.99 -6.87
CA ASN A 94 -12.46 -9.71 -6.05
C ASN A 94 -11.05 -9.12 -6.14
N VAL A 95 -10.66 -8.57 -7.29
CA VAL A 95 -9.39 -7.83 -7.40
C VAL A 95 -9.43 -6.56 -6.55
N LEU A 96 -10.56 -5.83 -6.52
CA LEU A 96 -10.73 -4.68 -5.61
C LEU A 96 -10.62 -5.10 -4.14
N ILE A 97 -11.22 -6.24 -3.77
CA ILE A 97 -11.13 -6.75 -2.40
C ILE A 97 -9.68 -7.13 -2.04
N LYS A 98 -8.97 -7.82 -2.93
CA LYS A 98 -7.55 -8.16 -2.74
C LYS A 98 -6.71 -6.89 -2.56
N ALA A 99 -6.91 -5.87 -3.39
CA ALA A 99 -6.21 -4.59 -3.29
C ALA A 99 -6.49 -3.90 -1.95
N MET A 100 -7.77 -3.68 -1.60
CA MET A 100 -8.16 -3.07 -0.32
C MET A 100 -7.55 -3.77 0.90
N LYS A 101 -7.53 -5.10 0.90
CA LYS A 101 -6.96 -5.90 1.99
C LYS A 101 -5.44 -5.81 2.06
N ARG A 102 -4.76 -5.70 0.90
CA ARG A 102 -3.33 -5.49 0.85
C ARG A 102 -2.96 -4.11 1.40
N GLU A 103 -3.68 -3.07 0.99
CA GLU A 103 -3.48 -1.69 1.48
C GLU A 103 -3.79 -1.56 2.98
N GLU A 104 -4.84 -2.24 3.45
CA GLU A 104 -5.16 -2.32 4.88
C GLU A 104 -4.01 -2.93 5.68
N ALA A 105 -3.43 -4.04 5.19
CA ALA A 105 -2.32 -4.71 5.85
C ALA A 105 -1.04 -3.86 5.83
N ALA A 106 -0.74 -3.19 4.71
CA ALA A 106 0.41 -2.31 4.57
C ALA A 106 0.27 -1.06 5.47
N THR A 107 -0.90 -0.43 5.48
CA THR A 107 -1.23 0.69 6.39
C THR A 107 -0.98 0.30 7.85
N LYS A 108 -1.48 -0.88 8.26
CA LYS A 108 -1.30 -1.38 9.62
C LYS A 108 0.17 -1.63 9.96
N LEU A 109 0.89 -2.33 9.07
CA LEU A 109 2.31 -2.62 9.23
C LEU A 109 3.12 -1.33 9.40
N TYR A 110 2.96 -0.36 8.51
CA TYR A 110 3.70 0.89 8.56
C TYR A 110 3.30 1.75 9.77
N THR A 111 2.03 1.73 10.18
CA THR A 111 1.61 2.37 11.42
C THR A 111 2.33 1.77 12.63
N GLU A 112 2.37 0.44 12.75
CA GLU A 112 3.07 -0.26 13.84
C GLU A 112 4.58 0.02 13.83
N MET A 113 5.19 0.03 12.65
CA MET A 113 6.61 0.36 12.49
C MET A 113 6.89 1.81 12.90
N SER A 114 6.03 2.77 12.56
CA SER A 114 6.23 4.16 12.98
C SER A 114 6.25 4.32 14.51
N ILE A 115 5.39 3.59 15.22
CA ILE A 115 5.33 3.60 16.68
C ILE A 115 6.60 2.98 17.27
N LYS A 116 7.10 1.89 16.68
CA LYS A 116 8.30 1.18 17.14
C LYS A 116 9.56 2.05 17.09
N PHE A 117 9.65 2.98 16.12
CA PHE A 117 10.82 3.83 15.92
C PHE A 117 10.75 5.20 16.62
N GLY A 118 9.66 5.51 17.33
CA GLY A 118 9.56 6.73 18.16
C GLY A 118 9.51 8.02 17.33
N ASP A 119 10.34 9.01 17.64
CA ASP A 119 10.40 10.32 16.96
C ASP A 119 11.64 10.49 16.07
N ASN A 120 12.14 9.39 15.50
CA ASN A 120 13.25 9.46 14.54
C ASN A 120 12.76 9.55 13.09
N GLU A 121 13.70 9.77 12.18
CA GLU A 121 13.47 9.89 10.75
C GLU A 121 12.69 8.71 10.12
N LEU A 122 12.89 7.48 10.61
CA LEU A 122 12.13 6.32 10.12
C LEU A 122 10.68 6.32 10.57
N SER A 123 10.38 6.84 11.77
CA SER A 123 9.00 7.03 12.19
C SER A 123 8.26 7.93 11.21
N LEU A 124 8.92 9.00 10.76
CA LEU A 124 8.35 9.93 9.79
C LEU A 124 8.13 9.27 8.42
N LEU A 125 9.10 8.50 7.93
CA LEU A 125 8.95 7.68 6.71
C LEU A 125 7.75 6.74 6.83
N PHE A 126 7.65 5.98 7.93
CA PHE A 126 6.58 5.00 8.10
C PHE A 126 5.21 5.64 8.28
N ARG A 127 5.12 6.81 8.90
CA ARG A 127 3.87 7.60 8.95
C ARG A 127 3.47 8.07 7.55
N LYS A 128 4.44 8.48 6.73
CA LYS A 128 4.18 8.87 5.34
C LYS A 128 3.67 7.69 4.51
N LEU A 129 4.37 6.56 4.54
CA LEU A 129 3.94 5.33 3.85
C LEU A 129 2.54 4.90 4.33
N ALA A 130 2.31 4.83 5.65
CA ALA A 130 0.98 4.50 6.18
C ALA A 130 -0.12 5.47 5.70
N SER A 131 0.19 6.76 5.56
CA SER A 131 -0.75 7.77 5.05
C SER A 131 -1.01 7.60 3.54
N GLU A 132 -0.01 7.18 2.77
CA GLU A 132 -0.16 6.88 1.34
C GLU A 132 -0.99 5.60 1.14
N GLU A 133 -0.72 4.53 1.89
CA GLU A 133 -1.54 3.31 1.81
C GLU A 133 -2.97 3.50 2.28
N ALA A 134 -3.20 4.34 3.30
CA ALA A 134 -4.54 4.69 3.69
C ALA A 134 -5.29 5.45 2.57
N GLN A 135 -4.59 6.27 1.78
CA GLN A 135 -5.19 6.95 0.61
C GLN A 135 -5.53 5.95 -0.50
N HIS A 136 -4.65 4.99 -0.76
CA HIS A 136 -4.89 3.92 -1.73
C HIS A 136 -6.07 3.03 -1.29
N LYS A 137 -6.08 2.58 -0.03
CA LYS A 137 -7.21 1.85 0.57
C LYS A 137 -8.51 2.63 0.37
N LEU A 138 -8.55 3.90 0.76
CA LEU A 138 -9.74 4.74 0.63
C LEU A 138 -10.18 4.88 -0.83
N HIS A 139 -9.24 4.99 -1.77
CA HIS A 139 -9.53 5.04 -3.20
C HIS A 139 -10.22 3.75 -3.68
N PHE A 140 -9.72 2.58 -3.29
CA PHE A 140 -10.35 1.30 -3.65
C PHE A 140 -11.69 1.08 -2.95
N GLU A 141 -11.82 1.49 -1.69
CA GLU A 141 -13.10 1.42 -0.96
C GLU A 141 -14.19 2.25 -1.67
N LYS A 142 -13.85 3.41 -2.24
CA LYS A 142 -14.78 4.22 -3.05
C LYS A 142 -15.17 3.53 -4.35
N ILE A 143 -14.19 2.98 -5.08
CA ILE A 143 -14.48 2.27 -6.34
C ILE A 143 -15.36 1.05 -6.07
N TYR A 144 -15.06 0.30 -5.00
CA TYR A 144 -15.85 -0.85 -4.57
C TYR A 144 -17.28 -0.45 -4.20
N ASP A 145 -17.45 0.61 -3.40
CA ASP A 145 -18.78 1.10 -3.02
C ASP A 145 -19.59 1.54 -4.25
N GLU A 146 -18.98 2.26 -5.19
CA GLU A 146 -19.60 2.62 -6.47
C GLU A 146 -19.97 1.40 -7.32
N TRP A 147 -19.11 0.38 -7.35
CA TRP A 147 -19.36 -0.86 -8.09
C TRP A 147 -20.60 -1.60 -7.56
N ILE A 148 -20.69 -1.76 -6.23
CA ILE A 148 -21.83 -2.40 -5.55
C ILE A 148 -23.11 -1.57 -5.72
N ASN A 149 -23.03 -0.24 -5.58
CA ASN A 149 -24.17 0.65 -5.73
C ASN A 149 -24.76 0.65 -7.16
N LYS A 150 -23.96 0.30 -8.17
CA LYS A 150 -24.42 0.11 -9.55
C LYS A 150 -25.14 -1.24 -9.78
N GLY A 151 -25.24 -2.09 -8.76
CA GLY A 151 -25.94 -3.38 -8.81
C GLY A 151 -25.16 -4.50 -9.49
N ASN A 152 -23.83 -4.43 -9.48
CA ASN A 152 -22.94 -5.48 -10.00
C ASN A 152 -22.45 -6.43 -8.91
#